data_AF-A0A9D6V1X2-F1
#
_entry.id   AF-A0A9D6V1X2-F1
#
_cell.length_a   1.000
_cell.length_b   1.000
_cell.length_c   1.000
_cell.angle_alpha   90.00
_cell.angle_beta   90.00
_cell.angle_gamma   90.00
#
_symmetry.space_group_name_H-M   'P 1'
#
loop_
_entity.id
_entity.type
_entity.pdbx_description
1 polymer ?
#
loop_
_entity_poly.entity_id
_entity_poly.type
_entity_poly.pdbx_seq_one_letter_code
_entity_poly.pdbx_strand_id
1 'polypeptide(L)'
;RENGKRRIVVQANVRGRDLGSFVSEAQQRIAEQVKIPAGQWLDWGGQFENLLAARKRLTIVVPVCLFLIFLLLFGAFNSVKYALLVFTGVPLGLTGGILALWLRGMPFSISAAVGFIALAGVAVLNGLVMVTMINQWREEGNSAYDAVFHGSLRRLRPVLMTALVASLGFVPMALSTGTGAEVQRPLATVVIGGLISSTALTLLVLPALYSIIGGKDDARNPRGVS
;
A
#
# COMPACT_ATOMS: atom_id res chain seq x y z
N ARG A 1 -8.62 -12.32 40.18
CA ARG A 1 -8.61 -10.84 40.41
C ARG A 1 -7.55 -10.28 39.49
N GLU A 2 -7.80 -9.16 38.84
CA GLU A 2 -6.84 -8.45 37.98
C GLU A 2 -6.88 -6.99 38.44
N ASN A 3 -5.71 -6.36 38.64
CA ASN A 3 -5.59 -5.03 39.25
C ASN A 3 -6.41 -4.82 40.55
N GLY A 4 -6.42 -5.84 41.43
CA GLY A 4 -7.11 -5.76 42.72
C GLY A 4 -8.64 -5.85 42.68
N LYS A 5 -9.25 -5.91 41.49
CA LYS A 5 -10.72 -5.94 41.33
C LYS A 5 -11.23 -7.33 40.96
N ARG A 6 -12.48 -7.63 41.30
CA ARG A 6 -13.13 -8.92 40.98
C ARG A 6 -13.48 -8.91 39.49
N ARG A 7 -12.99 -9.90 38.75
CA ARG A 7 -13.17 -10.03 37.29
C ARG A 7 -13.91 -11.34 37.02
N ILE A 8 -14.91 -11.27 36.14
CA ILE A 8 -15.59 -12.43 35.56
C ILE A 8 -15.24 -12.41 34.07
N VAL A 9 -14.79 -13.54 33.53
CA VAL A 9 -14.39 -13.66 32.13
C VAL A 9 -15.43 -14.49 31.40
N VAL A 10 -16.02 -13.92 30.35
CA VAL A 10 -16.88 -14.64 29.41
C VAL A 10 -16.08 -14.84 28.12
N GLN A 11 -15.95 -16.09 27.69
CA GLN A 11 -15.19 -16.45 26.49
C GLN A 11 -16.15 -16.87 25.37
N ALA A 12 -15.91 -16.38 24.16
CA ALA A 12 -16.64 -16.76 22.96
C ALA A 12 -15.65 -17.03 21.82
N ASN A 13 -15.82 -18.16 21.13
CA ASN A 13 -15.01 -18.52 19.98
C ASN A 13 -15.77 -18.18 18.69
N VAL A 14 -15.22 -17.25 17.90
CA VAL A 14 -15.77 -16.86 16.60
C VAL A 14 -15.14 -17.75 15.53
N ARG A 15 -15.97 -18.42 14.71
CA ARG A 15 -15.54 -19.21 13.55
C ARG A 15 -16.29 -18.75 12.30
N GLY A 16 -15.58 -18.60 11.19
CA GLY A 16 -16.17 -18.26 9.89
C GLY A 16 -16.68 -16.81 9.76
N ARG A 17 -16.35 -15.93 10.71
CA ARG A 17 -16.79 -14.52 10.71
C ARG A 17 -15.65 -13.60 11.16
N ASP A 18 -15.62 -12.38 10.63
CA ASP A 18 -14.62 -11.37 11.01
C ASP A 18 -14.78 -10.95 12.48
N LEU A 19 -13.67 -10.98 13.22
CA LEU A 19 -13.65 -10.70 14.66
C LEU A 19 -14.13 -9.28 14.98
N GLY A 20 -13.76 -8.30 14.16
CA GLY A 20 -14.15 -6.90 14.35
C GLY A 20 -15.66 -6.70 14.21
N SER A 21 -16.25 -7.28 13.17
CA SER A 21 -17.69 -7.23 12.92
C SER A 21 -18.50 -7.91 14.04
N PHE A 22 -18.04 -9.07 14.52
CA PHE A 22 -18.69 -9.78 15.63
C PHE A 22 -18.67 -8.96 16.92
N VAL A 23 -17.51 -8.41 17.30
CA VAL A 23 -17.38 -7.63 18.53
C VAL A 23 -18.18 -6.33 18.45
N SER A 24 -18.21 -5.67 17.29
CA SER A 24 -18.99 -4.44 17.08
C SER A 24 -20.49 -4.72 17.25
N GLU A 25 -21.00 -5.80 16.66
CA GLU A 25 -22.39 -6.22 16.81
C GLU A 25 -22.71 -6.62 18.27
N ALA A 26 -21.82 -7.36 18.91
CA ALA A 26 -22.00 -7.77 20.29
C ALA A 26 -21.97 -6.58 21.25
N GLN A 27 -21.10 -5.58 21.03
CA GLN A 27 -21.09 -4.32 21.77
C GLN A 27 -22.42 -3.60 21.64
N GLN A 28 -22.95 -3.51 20.43
CA GLN A 28 -24.22 -2.83 20.17
C GLN A 28 -25.39 -3.55 20.86
N ARG A 29 -25.50 -4.88 20.71
CA ARG A 29 -26.55 -5.67 21.36
C ARG A 29 -26.46 -5.65 22.88
N ILE A 30 -25.25 -5.69 23.45
CA ILE A 30 -25.05 -5.61 24.90
C ILE A 30 -25.44 -4.23 25.41
N ALA A 31 -25.08 -3.15 24.69
CA ALA A 31 -25.46 -1.80 25.07
C ALA A 31 -26.99 -1.60 25.07
N GLU A 32 -27.70 -2.24 24.13
CA GLU A 32 -29.16 -2.14 24.01
C GLU A 32 -29.91 -3.03 25.01
N GLN A 33 -29.43 -4.26 25.25
CA GLN A 33 -30.18 -5.29 25.98
C GLN A 33 -29.70 -5.51 27.42
N VAL A 34 -28.53 -5.01 27.80
CA VAL A 34 -27.91 -5.27 29.11
C VAL A 34 -27.67 -3.97 29.86
N LYS A 35 -28.39 -3.76 30.96
CA LYS A 35 -28.11 -2.66 31.89
C LYS A 35 -26.98 -3.07 32.84
N ILE A 36 -25.81 -2.46 32.66
CA ILE A 36 -24.67 -2.67 33.55
C ILE A 36 -24.91 -1.88 34.87
N PRO A 37 -24.91 -2.53 36.05
CA PRO A 37 -25.08 -1.85 37.33
C PRO A 37 -23.96 -0.85 37.61
N ALA A 38 -24.28 0.25 38.32
CA ALA A 38 -23.29 1.25 38.70
C ALA A 38 -22.11 0.63 39.48
N GLY A 39 -20.89 0.98 39.11
CA GLY A 39 -19.66 0.43 39.69
C GLY A 39 -19.08 -0.79 38.98
N GLN A 40 -19.73 -1.28 37.91
CA GLN A 40 -19.20 -2.32 37.03
C GLN A 40 -18.88 -1.73 35.65
N TRP A 41 -17.83 -2.23 35.00
CA TRP A 41 -17.53 -1.90 33.60
C TRP A 41 -17.31 -3.19 32.82
N LEU A 42 -17.72 -3.15 31.55
CA LEU A 42 -17.46 -4.20 30.58
C LEU A 42 -16.20 -3.81 29.80
N ASP A 43 -15.28 -4.75 29.64
CA ASP A 43 -14.09 -4.55 28.81
C ASP A 43 -13.89 -5.73 27.86
N TRP A 44 -13.36 -5.45 26.67
CA TRP A 44 -13.16 -6.42 25.60
C TRP A 44 -11.67 -6.72 25.45
N GLY A 45 -11.23 -7.81 26.09
CA GLY A 45 -9.83 -8.24 26.07
C GLY A 45 -9.51 -9.31 25.02
N GLY A 46 -8.25 -9.75 25.00
CA GLY A 46 -7.79 -10.91 24.22
C GLY A 46 -7.41 -10.56 22.78
N GLN A 47 -7.82 -11.38 21.81
CA GLN A 47 -7.46 -11.19 20.39
C GLN A 47 -7.99 -9.87 19.82
N PHE A 48 -9.14 -9.38 20.30
CA PHE A 48 -9.72 -8.11 19.87
C PHE A 48 -8.92 -6.90 20.36
N GLU A 49 -8.45 -6.93 21.62
CA GLU A 49 -7.58 -5.90 22.19
C GLU A 49 -6.26 -5.81 21.41
N ASN A 50 -5.66 -6.96 21.09
CA ASN A 50 -4.47 -7.04 20.24
C ASN A 50 -4.73 -6.45 18.84
N LEU A 51 -5.90 -6.73 18.25
CA LEU A 51 -6.31 -6.18 16.96
C LEU A 51 -6.47 -4.65 17.02
N LEU A 52 -7.11 -4.11 18.05
CA LEU A 52 -7.26 -2.66 18.26
C LEU A 52 -5.91 -1.97 18.46
N ALA A 53 -5.04 -2.55 19.30
CA ALA A 53 -3.70 -2.04 19.54
C ALA A 53 -2.87 -2.02 18.25
N ALA A 54 -2.93 -3.09 17.45
CA ALA A 54 -2.26 -3.18 16.17
C ALA A 54 -2.82 -2.17 15.15
N ARG A 55 -4.14 -2.05 15.04
CA ARG A 55 -4.80 -1.08 14.15
C ARG A 55 -4.38 0.35 14.50
N LYS A 56 -4.38 0.71 15.79
CA LYS A 56 -3.96 2.04 16.26
C LYS A 56 -2.51 2.35 15.89
N ARG A 57 -1.61 1.36 16.01
CA ARG A 57 -0.22 1.51 15.55
C ARG A 57 -0.16 1.71 14.03
N LEU A 58 -0.87 0.92 13.24
CA LEU A 58 -0.88 1.06 11.77
C LEU A 58 -1.42 2.40 11.30
N THR A 59 -2.43 2.96 11.98
CA THR A 59 -2.95 4.31 11.70
C THR A 59 -1.90 5.41 11.85
N ILE A 60 -0.88 5.20 12.68
CA ILE A 60 0.23 6.14 12.85
C ILE A 60 1.40 5.79 11.91
N VAL A 61 1.76 4.51 11.85
CA VAL A 61 2.91 4.03 11.07
C VAL A 61 2.72 4.25 9.57
N VAL A 62 1.53 3.97 9.02
CA VAL A 62 1.29 4.12 7.57
C VAL A 62 1.47 5.57 7.10
N PRO A 63 0.83 6.59 7.72
CA PRO A 63 1.08 7.99 7.37
C PRO A 63 2.55 8.42 7.55
N VAL A 64 3.21 8.00 8.64
CA VAL A 64 4.63 8.32 8.86
C VAL A 64 5.51 7.73 7.76
N CYS A 65 5.29 6.48 7.36
CA CYS A 65 6.00 5.85 6.25
C CYS A 65 5.77 6.60 4.93
N LEU A 66 4.51 6.92 4.60
CA LEU A 66 4.19 7.67 3.38
C LEU A 66 4.81 9.07 3.37
N PHE A 67 4.83 9.75 4.52
CA PHE A 67 5.47 11.04 4.67
C PHE A 67 6.98 10.97 4.48
N LEU A 68 7.64 9.96 5.06
CA LEU A 68 9.08 9.73 4.86
C LEU A 68 9.40 9.41 3.39
N ILE A 69 8.59 8.57 2.75
CA ILE A 69 8.73 8.28 1.31
C ILE A 69 8.60 9.57 0.49
N PHE A 70 7.64 10.43 0.81
CA PHE A 70 7.46 11.72 0.15
C PHE A 70 8.68 12.65 0.36
N LEU A 71 9.23 12.72 1.57
CA LEU A 71 10.44 13.50 1.84
C LEU A 71 11.65 13.00 1.05
N LEU A 72 11.83 11.68 0.95
CA LEU A 72 12.89 11.10 0.12
C LEU A 72 12.70 11.43 -1.36
N LEU A 73 11.48 11.38 -1.87
CA LEU A 73 11.15 11.80 -3.24
C LEU A 73 11.44 13.27 -3.48
N PHE A 74 11.05 14.13 -2.53
CA PHE A 74 11.34 15.55 -2.59
C PHE A 74 12.85 15.81 -2.61
N GLY A 75 13.62 15.11 -1.76
CA GLY A 75 15.07 15.20 -1.75
C GLY A 75 15.72 14.70 -3.05
N ALA A 76 15.16 13.68 -3.70
CA ALA A 76 15.71 13.12 -4.94
C ALA A 76 15.49 14.02 -6.16
N PHE A 77 14.32 14.67 -6.26
CA PHE A 77 13.96 15.50 -7.41
C PHE A 77 14.15 17.01 -7.18
N ASN A 78 14.31 17.43 -5.93
CA ASN A 78 14.24 18.82 -5.49
C ASN A 78 13.01 19.58 -6.06
N SER A 79 11.93 18.85 -6.32
CA SER A 79 10.75 19.33 -7.05
C SER A 79 9.49 18.65 -6.52
N VAL A 80 8.60 19.45 -5.93
CA VAL A 80 7.31 18.99 -5.41
C VAL A 80 6.44 18.41 -6.52
N LYS A 81 6.52 18.95 -7.74
CA LYS A 81 5.75 18.47 -8.89
C LYS A 81 6.10 17.01 -9.23
N TYR A 82 7.40 16.71 -9.36
CA TYR A 82 7.86 15.35 -9.69
C TYR A 82 7.66 14.39 -8.53
N ALA A 83 7.87 14.85 -7.29
CA ALA A 83 7.57 14.04 -6.10
C ALA A 83 6.09 13.65 -6.06
N LEU A 84 5.15 14.59 -6.26
CA LEU A 84 3.72 14.30 -6.32
C LEU A 84 3.36 13.39 -7.49
N LEU A 85 3.97 13.58 -8.66
CA LEU A 85 3.75 12.73 -9.83
C LEU A 85 4.08 11.27 -9.52
N VAL A 86 5.26 10.99 -8.95
CA VAL A 86 5.63 9.63 -8.52
C VAL A 86 4.71 9.13 -7.41
N PHE A 87 4.32 10.01 -6.48
CA PHE A 87 3.44 9.66 -5.37
C PHE A 87 2.04 9.23 -5.81
N THR A 88 1.53 9.71 -6.96
CA THR A 88 0.26 9.21 -7.54
C THR A 88 0.30 7.72 -7.84
N GLY A 89 1.48 7.16 -8.09
CA GLY A 89 1.67 5.72 -8.30
C GLY A 89 1.36 4.88 -7.06
N VAL A 90 1.46 5.46 -5.84
CA VAL A 90 1.24 4.71 -4.60
C VAL A 90 -0.23 4.32 -4.43
N PRO A 91 -1.21 5.25 -4.39
CA PRO A 91 -2.63 4.88 -4.30
C PRO A 91 -3.05 3.91 -5.40
N LEU A 92 -2.57 4.13 -6.63
CA LEU A 92 -2.89 3.30 -7.78
C LEU A 92 -2.33 1.88 -7.62
N GLY A 93 -1.08 1.70 -7.18
CA GLY A 93 -0.51 0.37 -6.89
C GLY A 93 -1.23 -0.34 -5.75
N LEU A 94 -1.59 0.39 -4.69
CA LEU A 94 -2.36 -0.16 -3.55
C LEU A 94 -3.70 -0.76 -4.01
N THR A 95 -4.37 -0.17 -5.00
CA THR A 95 -5.65 -0.71 -5.51
C THR A 95 -5.51 -2.14 -6.01
N GLY A 96 -4.40 -2.49 -6.68
CA GLY A 96 -4.15 -3.85 -7.15
C GLY A 96 -4.00 -4.86 -6.01
N GLY A 97 -3.34 -4.46 -4.92
CA GLY A 97 -3.21 -5.29 -3.73
C GLY A 97 -4.54 -5.49 -2.99
N ILE A 98 -5.38 -4.44 -2.93
CA ILE A 98 -6.73 -4.51 -2.35
C ILE A 98 -7.61 -5.46 -3.19
N LEU A 99 -7.60 -5.30 -4.51
CA LEU A 99 -8.34 -6.17 -5.42
C LEU A 99 -7.90 -7.63 -5.30
N ALA A 100 -6.60 -7.90 -5.17
CA ALA A 100 -6.09 -9.25 -5.00
C ALA A 100 -6.52 -9.91 -3.68
N LEU A 101 -6.54 -9.16 -2.57
CA LEU A 101 -7.08 -9.65 -1.31
C LEU A 101 -8.57 -9.96 -1.42
N TRP A 102 -9.32 -9.04 -2.03
CA TRP A 102 -10.76 -9.19 -2.22
C TRP A 102 -11.12 -10.39 -3.09
N LEU A 103 -10.43 -10.57 -4.23
CA LEU A 103 -10.60 -11.72 -5.12
C LEU A 103 -10.28 -13.06 -4.44
N ARG A 104 -9.35 -13.07 -3.48
CA ARG A 104 -9.01 -14.27 -2.69
C ARG A 104 -9.82 -14.40 -1.40
N GLY A 105 -10.77 -13.49 -1.14
CA GLY A 105 -11.61 -13.50 0.06
C GLY A 105 -10.81 -13.38 1.37
N MET A 106 -9.63 -12.76 1.33
CA MET A 106 -8.77 -12.64 2.50
C MET A 106 -9.00 -11.31 3.24
N PRO A 107 -9.12 -11.33 4.57
CA PRO A 107 -9.30 -10.12 5.35
C PRO A 107 -8.04 -9.26 5.35
N PHE A 108 -8.21 -7.97 5.63
CA PHE A 108 -7.09 -7.08 5.89
C PHE A 108 -6.43 -7.45 7.24
N SER A 109 -5.23 -8.03 7.17
CA SER A 109 -4.43 -8.42 8.34
C SER A 109 -3.21 -7.51 8.51
N ILE A 110 -2.53 -7.65 9.65
CA ILE A 110 -1.27 -6.91 9.91
C ILE A 110 -0.21 -7.27 8.86
N SER A 111 -0.13 -8.53 8.46
CA SER A 111 0.80 -8.98 7.42
C SER A 111 0.47 -8.40 6.05
N ALA A 112 -0.82 -8.25 5.73
CA ALA A 112 -1.24 -7.54 4.53
C ALA A 112 -0.83 -6.06 4.58
N ALA A 113 -0.97 -5.40 5.74
CA ALA A 113 -0.55 -4.01 5.92
C ALA A 113 0.97 -3.82 5.67
N VAL A 114 1.80 -4.74 6.17
CA VAL A 114 3.25 -4.75 5.88
C VAL A 114 3.50 -4.94 4.38
N GLY A 115 2.75 -5.83 3.72
CA GLY A 115 2.80 -6.02 2.27
C GLY A 115 2.48 -4.73 1.49
N PHE A 116 1.48 -3.96 1.92
CA PHE A 116 1.13 -2.67 1.30
C PHE A 116 2.23 -1.62 1.46
N ILE A 117 2.89 -1.58 2.62
CA ILE A 117 4.03 -0.68 2.85
C ILE A 117 5.20 -1.05 1.92
N ALA A 118 5.52 -2.34 1.82
CA ALA A 118 6.55 -2.84 0.92
C ALA A 118 6.22 -2.52 -0.55
N LEU A 119 4.97 -2.74 -0.96
CA LEU A 119 4.48 -2.41 -2.29
C LEU A 119 4.60 -0.91 -2.61
N ALA A 120 4.24 -0.04 -1.66
CA ALA A 120 4.37 1.40 -1.83
C ALA A 120 5.83 1.81 -2.09
N GLY A 121 6.79 1.23 -1.35
CA GLY A 121 8.21 1.45 -1.58
C GLY A 121 8.67 1.04 -2.98
N VAL A 122 8.26 -0.14 -3.46
CA VAL A 122 8.60 -0.61 -4.81
C VAL A 122 7.95 0.26 -5.89
N ALA A 123 6.69 0.64 -5.72
CA ALA A 123 5.98 1.52 -6.65
C ALA A 123 6.68 2.89 -6.77
N VAL A 124 7.09 3.47 -5.64
CA VAL A 124 7.84 4.73 -5.62
C VAL A 124 9.21 4.58 -6.25
N LEU A 125 9.94 3.50 -5.96
CA LEU A 125 11.24 3.26 -6.57
C LEU A 125 11.10 3.21 -8.10
N ASN A 126 10.18 2.38 -8.61
CA ASN A 126 9.96 2.24 -10.06
C ASN A 126 9.54 3.57 -10.71
N GLY A 127 8.65 4.33 -10.08
CA GLY A 127 8.24 5.65 -10.56
C GLY A 127 9.40 6.66 -10.53
N LEU A 128 10.19 6.69 -9.46
CA LEU A 128 11.36 7.55 -9.33
C LEU A 128 12.34 7.29 -10.47
N VAL A 129 12.74 6.03 -10.68
CA VAL A 129 13.76 5.76 -11.70
C VAL A 129 13.24 5.99 -13.12
N MET A 130 11.93 5.86 -13.36
CA MET A 130 11.30 6.25 -14.63
C MET A 130 11.39 7.77 -14.85
N VAL A 131 10.94 8.58 -13.88
CA VAL A 131 10.97 10.05 -14.00
C VAL A 131 12.40 10.57 -14.10
N THR A 132 13.35 10.03 -13.35
CA THR A 132 14.77 10.41 -13.46
C THR A 132 15.31 10.15 -14.85
N MET A 133 14.99 9.00 -15.48
CA MET A 133 15.41 8.74 -16.85
C MET A 133 14.77 9.70 -17.85
N ILE A 134 13.46 9.98 -17.72
CA ILE A 134 12.81 10.94 -18.62
C ILE A 134 13.44 12.33 -18.48
N ASN A 135 13.76 12.76 -17.24
CA ASN A 135 14.43 14.04 -17.00
C ASN A 135 15.85 14.09 -17.59
N GLN A 136 16.65 13.02 -17.45
CA GLN A 136 17.98 12.95 -18.08
C GLN A 136 17.90 13.15 -19.60
N TRP A 137 16.92 12.51 -20.25
CA TRP A 137 16.72 12.67 -21.69
C TRP A 137 16.30 14.09 -22.08
N ARG A 138 15.54 14.78 -21.23
CA ARG A 138 15.20 16.21 -21.44
C ARG A 138 16.41 17.11 -21.23
N GLU A 139 17.28 16.80 -20.28
CA GLU A 139 18.54 17.52 -20.06
C GLU A 139 19.51 17.37 -21.24
N GLU A 140 19.45 16.23 -21.95
CA GLU A 140 20.18 15.99 -23.20
C GLU A 140 19.58 16.75 -24.41
N GLY A 141 18.52 17.55 -24.22
CA GLY A 141 17.92 18.39 -25.26
C GLY A 141 16.83 17.71 -26.10
N ASN A 142 16.42 16.49 -25.75
CA ASN A 142 15.34 15.80 -26.47
C ASN A 142 13.97 16.41 -26.15
N SER A 143 13.04 16.32 -27.10
CA SER A 143 11.66 16.73 -26.88
C SER A 143 11.03 15.91 -25.73
N ALA A 144 10.05 16.49 -25.02
CA ALA A 144 9.36 15.76 -23.95
C ALA A 144 8.69 14.48 -24.46
N TYR A 145 8.25 14.46 -25.72
CA TYR A 145 7.69 13.26 -26.35
C TYR A 145 8.75 12.17 -26.55
N ASP A 146 9.90 12.50 -27.13
CA ASP A 146 10.97 11.54 -27.40
C ASP A 146 11.58 11.00 -26.11
N ALA A 147 11.75 11.86 -25.10
CA ALA A 147 12.23 11.48 -23.77
C ALA A 147 11.27 10.50 -23.09
N VAL A 148 9.97 10.75 -23.16
CA VAL A 148 8.95 9.84 -22.60
C VAL A 148 8.89 8.53 -23.38
N PHE A 149 8.91 8.58 -24.71
CA PHE A 149 8.83 7.40 -25.57
C PHE A 149 10.04 6.49 -25.38
N HIS A 150 11.26 7.02 -25.58
CA HIS A 150 12.49 6.24 -25.44
C HIS A 150 12.77 5.83 -24.00
N GLY A 151 12.48 6.71 -23.02
CA GLY A 151 12.59 6.40 -21.59
C GLY A 151 11.69 5.24 -21.19
N SER A 152 10.43 5.26 -21.63
CA SER A 152 9.47 4.17 -21.35
C SER A 152 9.86 2.86 -22.05
N LEU A 153 10.31 2.92 -23.30
CA LEU A 153 10.72 1.73 -24.06
C LEU A 153 11.92 1.03 -23.44
N ARG A 154 12.93 1.80 -23.00
CA ARG A 154 14.11 1.25 -22.32
C ARG A 154 13.78 0.67 -20.94
N ARG A 155 12.72 1.15 -20.31
CA ARG A 155 12.25 0.70 -19.00
C ARG A 155 11.35 -0.53 -19.02
N LEU A 156 10.69 -0.80 -20.15
CA LEU A 156 9.76 -1.91 -20.29
C LEU A 156 10.39 -3.24 -19.83
N ARG A 157 11.58 -3.58 -20.36
CA ARG A 157 12.25 -4.84 -20.01
C ARG A 157 12.69 -4.92 -18.54
N PRO A 158 13.43 -3.95 -17.98
CA PRO A 158 13.82 -3.98 -16.56
C PRO A 158 12.62 -4.01 -15.59
N VAL A 159 11.57 -3.24 -15.85
CA VAL A 159 10.39 -3.15 -14.98
C VAL A 159 9.61 -4.48 -15.02
N LEU A 160 9.44 -5.08 -16.20
CA LEU A 160 8.83 -6.40 -16.30
C LEU A 160 9.68 -7.49 -15.63
N MET A 161 11.01 -7.47 -15.79
CA MET A 161 11.89 -8.45 -15.15
C MET A 161 11.78 -8.40 -13.62
N THR A 162 11.84 -7.20 -13.03
CA THR A 162 11.71 -7.03 -11.57
C THR A 162 10.33 -7.45 -11.07
N ALA A 163 9.27 -7.08 -11.79
CA ALA A 163 7.90 -7.48 -11.44
C ALA A 163 7.70 -9.00 -11.52
N LEU A 164 8.21 -9.65 -12.58
CA LEU A 164 8.08 -11.10 -12.78
C LEU A 164 8.89 -11.89 -11.75
N VAL A 165 10.15 -11.53 -11.52
CA VAL A 165 11.01 -12.21 -10.53
C VAL A 165 10.42 -12.11 -9.14
N ALA A 166 9.99 -10.91 -8.73
CA ALA A 166 9.35 -10.73 -7.43
C ALA A 166 8.04 -11.53 -7.35
N SER A 167 7.16 -11.42 -8.35
CA SER A 167 5.86 -12.11 -8.35
C SER A 167 6.04 -13.62 -8.25
N LEU A 168 6.92 -14.21 -9.07
CA LEU A 168 7.22 -15.63 -9.05
C LEU A 168 7.82 -16.08 -7.72
N GLY A 169 8.68 -15.26 -7.09
CA GLY A 169 9.24 -15.53 -5.76
C GLY A 169 8.18 -15.58 -4.65
N PHE A 170 7.09 -14.82 -4.79
CA PHE A 170 5.98 -14.81 -3.84
C PHE A 170 4.91 -15.88 -4.11
N VAL A 171 4.91 -16.54 -5.27
CA VAL A 171 3.89 -17.58 -5.61
C VAL A 171 3.85 -18.73 -4.59
N PRO A 172 4.97 -19.35 -4.18
CA PRO A 172 4.93 -20.45 -3.21
C PRO A 172 4.36 -19.99 -1.85
N MET A 173 4.74 -18.78 -1.43
CA MET A 173 4.26 -18.15 -0.20
C MET A 173 2.75 -17.84 -0.26
N ALA A 174 2.25 -17.45 -1.44
CA ALA A 174 0.85 -17.17 -1.68
C ALA A 174 -0.03 -18.44 -1.70
N LEU A 175 0.53 -19.62 -1.97
CA LEU A 175 -0.18 -20.90 -2.06
C LEU A 175 0.04 -21.81 -0.84
N SER A 176 1.08 -21.56 -0.04
CA SER A 176 1.45 -22.37 1.13
C SER A 176 0.27 -22.68 2.05
N THR A 177 0.08 -23.94 2.43
CA THR A 177 -0.93 -24.42 3.40
C THR A 177 -0.36 -24.84 4.74
N GLY A 178 0.97 -24.75 4.90
CA GLY A 178 1.66 -25.16 6.12
C GLY A 178 1.56 -24.15 7.27
N THR A 179 2.25 -24.45 8.36
CA THR A 179 2.37 -23.58 9.53
C THR A 179 2.89 -22.19 9.13
N GLY A 180 2.24 -21.13 9.63
CA GLY A 180 2.59 -19.74 9.30
C GLY A 180 1.97 -19.21 7.99
N ALA A 181 1.24 -20.03 7.22
CA ALA A 181 0.54 -19.60 6.02
C ALA A 181 -0.45 -18.43 6.26
N GLU A 182 -1.02 -18.35 7.46
CA GLU A 182 -1.92 -17.29 7.91
C GLU A 182 -1.28 -15.89 7.88
N VAL A 183 0.04 -15.81 8.09
CA VAL A 183 0.82 -14.56 8.02
C VAL A 183 1.35 -14.34 6.61
N GLN A 184 1.75 -15.43 5.94
CA GLN A 184 2.47 -15.36 4.68
C GLN A 184 1.57 -15.08 3.46
N ARG A 185 0.40 -15.74 3.37
CA ARG A 185 -0.50 -15.60 2.21
C ARG A 185 -0.99 -14.18 1.98
N PRO A 186 -1.45 -13.44 3.03
CA PRO A 186 -1.95 -12.08 2.80
C PRO A 186 -0.84 -11.14 2.32
N LEU A 187 0.37 -11.25 2.90
CA LEU A 187 1.53 -10.47 2.49
C LEU A 187 1.88 -10.74 1.02
N ALA A 188 2.05 -12.01 0.65
CA ALA A 188 2.42 -12.39 -0.71
C ALA A 188 1.36 -11.97 -1.75
N THR A 189 0.07 -12.11 -1.40
CA THR A 189 -1.04 -11.74 -2.30
C THR A 189 -1.08 -10.26 -2.59
N VAL A 190 -0.88 -9.42 -1.56
CA VAL A 190 -0.84 -7.96 -1.72
C VAL A 190 0.32 -7.56 -2.62
N VAL A 191 1.50 -8.13 -2.39
CA VAL A 191 2.69 -7.81 -3.18
C VAL A 191 2.50 -8.23 -4.64
N ILE A 192 2.05 -9.46 -4.92
CA ILE A 192 1.82 -9.93 -6.30
C ILE A 192 0.79 -9.06 -7.02
N GLY A 193 -0.41 -8.90 -6.45
CA GLY A 193 -1.48 -8.12 -7.08
C GLY A 193 -1.11 -6.66 -7.26
N GLY A 194 -0.44 -6.10 -6.25
CA GLY A 194 0.08 -4.75 -6.27
C GLY A 194 1.16 -4.54 -7.34
N LEU A 195 2.11 -5.47 -7.48
CA LEU A 195 3.16 -5.38 -8.48
C LEU A 195 2.59 -5.43 -9.89
N ILE A 196 1.65 -6.34 -10.16
CA ILE A 196 1.00 -6.44 -11.48
C ILE A 196 0.34 -5.11 -11.84
N SER A 197 -0.48 -4.58 -10.93
CA SER A 197 -1.16 -3.30 -11.12
C SER A 197 -0.17 -2.14 -11.25
N SER A 198 0.75 -2.01 -10.29
CA SER A 198 1.77 -0.95 -10.26
C SER A 198 2.67 -0.96 -11.50
N THR A 199 3.01 -2.14 -12.03
CA THR A 199 3.84 -2.28 -13.24
C THR A 199 3.10 -1.74 -14.45
N ALA A 200 1.84 -2.17 -14.66
CA ALA A 200 1.01 -1.66 -15.74
C ALA A 200 0.81 -0.13 -15.61
N LEU A 201 0.53 0.35 -14.40
CA LEU A 201 0.34 1.77 -14.13
C LEU A 201 1.62 2.59 -14.33
N THR A 202 2.79 2.08 -13.93
CA THR A 202 4.07 2.78 -14.10
C THR A 202 4.49 2.87 -15.56
N LEU A 203 4.12 1.89 -16.40
CA LEU A 203 4.46 1.91 -17.82
C LEU A 203 3.45 2.65 -18.69
N LEU A 204 2.19 2.77 -18.25
CA LEU A 204 1.12 3.40 -19.03
C LEU A 204 0.73 4.78 -18.47
N VAL A 205 0.41 4.85 -17.17
CA VAL A 205 -0.15 6.05 -16.55
C VAL A 205 0.93 7.07 -16.23
N LEU A 206 2.08 6.64 -15.72
CA LEU A 206 3.13 7.56 -15.30
C LEU A 206 3.75 8.34 -16.48
N PRO A 207 4.05 7.72 -17.64
CA PRO A 207 4.42 8.44 -18.87
C PRO A 207 3.37 9.43 -19.35
N ALA A 208 2.08 9.05 -19.30
CA ALA A 208 0.98 9.93 -19.70
C ALA A 208 0.79 11.12 -18.75
N LEU A 209 0.91 10.91 -17.44
CA LEU A 209 0.89 12.00 -16.46
C LEU A 209 2.09 12.92 -16.62
N TYR A 210 3.27 12.37 -16.93
CA TYR A 210 4.46 13.15 -17.22
C TYR A 210 4.28 14.01 -18.46
N SER A 211 3.74 13.49 -19.57
CA SER A 211 3.57 14.27 -20.80
C SER A 211 2.59 15.44 -20.61
N ILE A 212 1.53 15.26 -19.81
CA ILE A 212 0.58 16.33 -19.47
C ILE A 212 1.25 17.44 -18.66
N ILE A 213 2.11 17.07 -17.70
CA ILE A 213 2.79 18.04 -16.82
C ILE A 213 3.98 18.70 -17.55
N GLY A 214 4.78 17.91 -18.26
CA GLY A 214 5.97 18.34 -19.01
C GLY A 214 5.63 19.17 -20.25
N GLY A 215 4.57 18.83 -20.98
CA GLY A 215 4.10 19.64 -22.13
C GLY A 215 3.61 21.04 -21.71
N LYS A 216 3.20 21.20 -20.45
CA LYS A 216 2.83 22.50 -19.87
C LYS A 216 4.05 23.38 -19.57
N ASP A 217 5.20 22.78 -19.32
CA ASP A 217 6.47 23.49 -19.12
C ASP A 217 7.12 23.86 -20.48
N ASP A 218 7.00 23.01 -21.51
CA ASP A 218 7.47 23.32 -22.88
C ASP A 218 6.68 24.48 -23.52
N ALA A 219 5.36 24.52 -23.32
CA ALA A 219 4.52 25.65 -23.76
C ALA A 219 4.85 26.98 -23.06
N ARG A 220 5.56 26.95 -21.93
CA ARG A 220 5.95 28.13 -21.14
C ARG A 220 7.35 28.66 -21.46
N ASN A 221 8.21 27.87 -22.09
CA ASN A 221 9.57 28.29 -22.44
C ASN A 221 9.95 27.92 -23.89
N PRO A 222 9.48 28.69 -24.89
CA PRO A 222 9.73 28.40 -26.32
C PRO A 222 11.17 28.68 -26.79
N ARG A 223 12.12 29.05 -25.90
CA ARG A 223 13.48 29.49 -26.29
C ARG A 223 14.58 28.43 -26.16
N GLY A 224 14.24 27.18 -25.85
CA GLY A 224 15.23 26.12 -25.64
C GLY A 224 15.56 25.26 -26.87
N VAL A 225 14.91 25.50 -28.01
CA VAL A 225 15.17 24.76 -29.25
C VAL A 225 15.89 25.69 -30.22
N SER A 226 17.22 25.70 -30.15
CA SER A 226 18.10 26.27 -31.18
C SER A 226 19.29 25.33 -31.38
#